data_AF-Q6RCM7-F1
#
_entry.id   AF-Q6RCM7-F1
#
_cell.length_a   1.000
_cell.length_b   1.000
_cell.length_c   1.000
_cell.angle_alpha   90.00
_cell.angle_beta   90.00
_cell.angle_gamma   90.00
#
_symmetry.space_group_name_H-M   'P 1'
#
loop_
_entity.id
_entity.type
_entity.pdbx_description
1 polymer ?
#
loop_
_entity_poly.entity_id
_entity_poly.type
_entity_poly.pdbx_seq_one_letter_code
_entity_poly.pdbx_strand_id
1 'polypeptide(L)'
;GAGKGKYYAVNYPLRDGIDDESYEAIFKPVMSKVMEMFQPSAVVLQCGSDSLSGDRLGCFNLTIKGHAKCVEFVKSFNLPMLMLG
;
A
#
# COMPACT_ATOMS: atom_id res chain seq x y z
N GLY A 1 -11.94 10.95 6.61
CA GLY A 1 -11.48 12.08 7.44
C GLY A 1 -12.61 13.07 7.67
N ALA A 2 -12.45 14.00 8.62
CA ALA A 2 -13.46 15.00 9.01
C ALA A 2 -12.84 16.40 9.14
N GLY A 3 -13.66 17.46 9.10
CA GLY A 3 -13.20 18.85 9.19
C GLY A 3 -12.13 19.17 8.13
N LYS A 4 -11.04 19.82 8.55
CA LYS A 4 -9.88 20.11 7.68
C LYS A 4 -9.21 18.85 7.09
N GLY A 5 -9.40 17.70 7.73
CA GLY A 5 -8.90 16.39 7.26
C GLY A 5 -9.88 15.64 6.37
N LYS A 6 -10.98 16.26 5.93
CA LYS A 6 -11.87 15.65 4.93
C LYS A 6 -11.06 15.37 3.65
N TYR A 7 -11.16 14.14 3.13
CA TYR A 7 -10.40 13.61 1.99
C TYR A 7 -8.92 13.23 2.24
N TYR A 8 -8.36 13.48 3.43
CA TYR A 8 -6.97 13.08 3.78
C TYR A 8 -6.85 11.69 4.41
N ALA A 9 -7.94 10.91 4.39
CA ALA A 9 -7.91 9.49 4.77
C ALA A 9 -8.53 8.68 3.65
N VAL A 10 -7.72 7.83 3.03
CA VAL A 10 -8.09 6.96 1.92
C VAL A 10 -8.05 5.53 2.43
N ASN A 11 -9.14 4.79 2.24
CA ASN A 11 -9.24 3.38 2.61
C ASN A 11 -9.67 2.60 1.38
N TYR A 12 -9.02 1.48 1.10
CA TYR A 12 -9.39 0.57 0.01
C TYR A 12 -9.83 -0.77 0.62
N PRO A 13 -11.15 -1.02 0.76
CA PRO A 13 -11.62 -2.28 1.29
C PRO A 13 -11.38 -3.41 0.26
N LEU A 14 -10.68 -4.45 0.69
CA LEU A 14 -10.37 -5.64 -0.10
C LEU A 14 -11.13 -6.85 0.45
N ARG A 15 -11.32 -7.85 -0.41
CA ARG A 15 -11.90 -9.15 -0.02
C ARG A 15 -10.80 -10.20 0.05
N ASP A 16 -11.12 -11.30 0.69
CA ASP A 16 -10.27 -12.47 0.84
C ASP A 16 -9.72 -12.96 -0.51
N GLY A 17 -8.51 -13.51 -0.46
CA GLY A 17 -7.88 -14.19 -1.58
C GLY A 17 -7.30 -13.26 -2.65
N ILE A 18 -7.18 -11.95 -2.41
CA ILE A 18 -6.51 -11.07 -3.37
C ILE A 18 -5.09 -11.56 -3.68
N ASP A 19 -4.76 -11.59 -4.96
CA ASP A 19 -3.47 -12.03 -5.48
C ASP A 19 -2.56 -10.85 -5.87
N ASP A 20 -1.32 -11.17 -6.24
CA ASP A 20 -0.29 -10.19 -6.60
C ASP A 20 -0.74 -9.24 -7.71
N GLU A 21 -1.36 -9.77 -8.77
CA GLU A 21 -1.76 -9.00 -9.96
C GLU A 21 -2.88 -8.03 -9.62
N SER A 22 -3.91 -8.51 -8.93
CA SER A 22 -5.05 -7.69 -8.49
C SER A 22 -4.61 -6.60 -7.51
N TYR A 23 -3.73 -6.95 -6.56
CA TYR A 23 -3.22 -5.99 -5.57
C TYR A 23 -2.39 -4.90 -6.25
N GLU A 24 -1.49 -5.27 -7.17
CA GLU A 24 -0.66 -4.31 -7.90
C GLU A 24 -1.48 -3.37 -8.79
N ALA A 25 -2.48 -3.91 -9.50
CA ALA A 25 -3.38 -3.15 -10.37
C ALA A 25 -4.18 -2.08 -9.61
N ILE A 26 -4.34 -2.24 -8.30
CA ILE A 26 -4.98 -1.27 -7.41
C ILE A 26 -3.95 -0.34 -6.78
N PHE A 27 -2.90 -0.90 -6.19
CA PHE A 27 -1.93 -0.16 -5.39
C PHE A 27 -1.25 0.94 -6.20
N LYS A 28 -0.76 0.62 -7.41
CA LYS A 28 -0.01 1.59 -8.23
C LYS A 28 -0.86 2.79 -8.63
N PRO A 29 -2.06 2.64 -9.24
CA PRO A 29 -2.87 3.81 -9.63
C PRO A 29 -3.34 4.65 -8.45
N VAL A 30 -3.75 4.01 -7.33
CA VAL A 30 -4.19 4.72 -6.13
C VAL A 30 -3.05 5.54 -5.56
N MET A 31 -1.89 4.92 -5.35
CA MET A 31 -0.74 5.61 -4.76
C MET A 31 -0.14 6.66 -5.70
N SER A 32 -0.12 6.43 -7.02
CA SER A 32 0.21 7.48 -8.00
C SER A 32 -0.65 8.72 -7.80
N LYS A 33 -1.97 8.53 -7.67
CA LYS A 33 -2.89 9.67 -7.50
C LYS A 33 -2.72 10.35 -6.15
N VAL A 34 -2.45 9.58 -5.09
CA VAL A 34 -2.11 10.15 -3.77
C VAL A 34 -0.85 10.99 -3.85
N MET A 35 0.22 10.51 -4.48
CA MET A 35 1.47 11.27 -4.62
C MET A 35 1.26 12.56 -5.45
N GLU A 36 0.50 12.50 -6.55
CA GLU A 36 0.19 13.65 -7.39
C GLU A 36 -0.61 14.74 -6.65
N MET A 37 -1.65 14.32 -5.91
CA MET A 37 -2.59 15.24 -5.28
C MET A 37 -2.12 15.76 -3.93
N PHE A 38 -1.49 14.90 -3.12
CA PHE A 38 -1.04 15.25 -1.77
C PHE A 38 0.36 15.86 -1.75
N GLN A 39 1.22 15.50 -2.71
CA GLN A 39 2.61 15.96 -2.82
C GLN A 39 3.37 15.87 -1.49
N PRO A 40 3.48 14.67 -0.89
CA PRO A 40 4.19 14.51 0.37
C PRO A 40 5.69 14.82 0.21
N SER A 41 6.31 15.28 1.29
CA SER A 41 7.76 15.47 1.38
C SER A 41 8.50 14.31 2.07
N ALA A 42 7.76 13.37 2.68
CA ALA A 42 8.27 12.16 3.31
C ALA A 42 7.19 11.07 3.35
N VAL A 43 7.59 9.81 3.46
CA VAL A 43 6.69 8.65 3.48
C VAL A 43 7.02 7.72 4.65
N VAL A 44 5.99 7.22 5.32
CA VAL A 44 6.09 6.06 6.21
C VAL A 44 5.34 4.91 5.54
N LEU A 45 6.01 3.77 5.35
CA LEU A 45 5.43 2.58 4.72
C LEU A 45 5.47 1.41 5.72
N GLN A 46 4.29 1.04 6.22
CA GLN A 46 4.11 -0.15 7.04
C GLN A 46 3.99 -1.38 6.11
N CYS A 47 4.79 -2.41 6.39
CA CYS A 47 4.94 -3.60 5.55
C CYS A 47 4.48 -4.87 6.29
N GLY A 48 3.25 -4.83 6.82
CA GLY A 48 2.66 -5.96 7.54
C GLY A 48 2.61 -7.23 6.69
N SER A 49 3.28 -8.28 7.17
CA SER A 49 3.40 -9.55 6.44
C SER A 49 2.22 -10.50 6.64
N ASP A 50 1.21 -10.13 7.42
CA ASP A 50 -0.05 -10.86 7.54
C ASP A 50 -0.85 -10.89 6.22
N SER A 51 -0.53 -10.01 5.29
CA SER A 51 -1.04 -10.02 3.91
C SER A 51 -0.51 -11.17 3.03
N LEU A 52 0.52 -11.91 3.49
CA LEU A 52 1.14 -12.98 2.72
C LEU A 52 0.30 -14.28 2.73
N SER A 53 0.35 -15.00 1.61
CA SER A 53 -0.26 -16.32 1.46
C SER A 53 0.26 -17.29 2.51
N GLY A 54 -0.65 -18.00 3.18
CA GLY A 54 -0.32 -18.95 4.24
C GLY A 54 -0.06 -18.32 5.61
N ASP A 55 -0.31 -17.02 5.78
CA ASP A 55 -0.37 -16.43 7.12
C ASP A 55 -1.45 -17.11 7.98
N ARG A 56 -1.22 -17.15 9.30
CA ARG A 56 -2.11 -17.86 10.23
C ARG A 56 -3.42 -17.12 10.50
N LEU A 57 -3.45 -15.80 10.31
CA LEU A 57 -4.59 -14.93 10.61
C LEU A 57 -5.08 -14.17 9.38
N GLY A 58 -4.18 -13.83 8.47
CA GLY A 58 -4.45 -13.14 7.23
C GLY A 58 -5.32 -13.94 6.27
N CYS A 59 -6.10 -13.23 5.45
CA CYS A 59 -7.00 -13.81 4.46
C CYS A 59 -6.57 -13.51 3.01
N PHE A 60 -5.39 -12.95 2.79
CA PHE A 60 -4.88 -12.59 1.46
C PHE A 60 -4.00 -13.70 0.87
N ASN A 61 -3.70 -13.59 -0.43
CA ASN A 61 -2.94 -14.56 -1.18
C ASN A 61 -1.72 -13.92 -1.87
N LEU A 62 -1.05 -12.98 -1.20
CA LEU A 62 0.11 -12.32 -1.77
C LEU A 62 1.36 -13.20 -1.63
N THR A 63 2.20 -13.21 -2.65
CA THR A 63 3.56 -13.70 -2.52
C THR A 63 4.46 -12.62 -1.93
N ILE A 64 5.65 -13.03 -1.45
CA ILE A 64 6.69 -12.08 -1.02
C ILE A 64 7.03 -11.08 -2.15
N LYS A 65 7.01 -11.53 -3.41
CA LYS A 65 7.28 -10.67 -4.57
C LYS A 65 6.16 -9.65 -4.77
N GLY A 66 4.90 -10.08 -4.70
CA GLY A 66 3.74 -9.17 -4.79
C GLY A 66 3.77 -8.10 -3.70
N HIS A 67 4.04 -8.49 -2.46
CA HIS A 67 4.18 -7.55 -1.35
C HIS A 67 5.36 -6.57 -1.58
N ALA A 68 6.52 -7.07 -2.00
CA ALA A 68 7.71 -6.25 -2.25
C ALA A 68 7.54 -5.24 -3.40
N LYS A 69 6.72 -5.53 -4.41
CA LYS A 69 6.41 -4.58 -5.49
C LYS A 69 5.82 -3.27 -4.97
N CYS A 70 5.11 -3.29 -3.84
CA CYS A 70 4.60 -2.08 -3.20
C CYS A 70 5.75 -1.19 -2.71
N VAL A 71 6.74 -1.80 -2.03
CA VAL A 71 7.94 -1.10 -1.57
C VAL A 71 8.72 -0.53 -2.75
N GLU A 72 8.95 -1.32 -3.80
CA GLU A 72 9.65 -0.89 -5.01
C GLU A 72 8.95 0.32 -5.66
N PHE A 73 7.62 0.26 -5.76
CA PHE A 73 6.84 1.35 -6.33
C PHE A 73 6.94 2.63 -5.51
N VAL A 74 6.77 2.57 -4.18
CA VAL A 74 6.87 3.77 -3.34
C VAL A 74 8.30 4.34 -3.34
N LYS A 75 9.34 3.49 -3.40
CA LYS A 75 10.73 3.95 -3.51
C LYS A 75 11.00 4.76 -4.78
N SER A 76 10.28 4.46 -5.88
CA SER A 76 10.47 5.16 -7.16
C SER A 76 10.18 6.67 -7.12
N PHE A 77 9.45 7.15 -6.12
CA PHE A 77 9.15 8.58 -5.93
C PHE A 77 10.33 9.37 -5.32
N ASN A 78 11.39 8.71 -4.88
CA ASN A 78 12.62 9.34 -4.37
C ASN A 78 12.39 10.32 -3.20
N LEU A 79 11.48 9.98 -2.29
CA LEU A 79 11.24 10.73 -1.05
C LEU A 79 11.93 10.05 0.14
N PRO A 80 12.27 10.82 1.20
CA PRO A 80 12.63 10.24 2.50
C PRO A 80 11.58 9.23 2.95
N MET A 81 12.01 8.00 3.22
CA MET A 81 11.13 6.88 3.52
C MET A 81 11.55 6.18 4.82
N LEU A 82 10.60 5.98 5.73
CA LEU A 82 10.72 5.08 6.88
C LEU A 82 9.90 3.82 6.60
N MET A 83 10.55 2.65 6.67
CA MET A 83 9.88 1.36 6.53
C MET A 83 9.69 0.70 7.90
N LEU A 84 8.50 0.13 8.13
CA LEU A 84 8.13 -0.55 9.36
C LEU A 84 7.64 -1.98 9.05
N GLY A 85 7.70 -2.86 10.06
CA GLY A 85 7.08 -4.18 10.03
C GLY A 85 5.60 -4.16 10.39
#